data_AF-A0AA38L7L7-F1
#
_entry.id   AF-A0AA38L7L7-F1
#
_cell.length_a   1.000
_cell.length_b   1.000
_cell.length_c   1.000
_cell.angle_alpha   90.00
_cell.angle_beta   90.00
_cell.angle_gamma   90.00
#
_symmetry.space_group_name_H-M   'P 1'
#
loop_
_entity.id
_entity.type
_entity.pdbx_description
1 polymer ?
#
loop_
_entity_poly.entity_id
_entity_poly.type
_entity_poly.pdbx_seq_one_letter_code
_entity_poly.pdbx_strand_id
1 'polypeptide(L)'
;KLFFDGSKFQQGGGVGFVMIPPWGASIPFTHKLNFECTNNMAEYEALVLGLQNAINLGTHHIDIFGDSELIINQVTGVYQCKNDILQKY
;
A
#
# COMPACT_ATOMS: atom_id res chain seq x y z
N LYS A 1 3.80 -5.23 11.95
CA LYS A 1 2.51 -5.04 11.24
C LYS A 1 2.62 -3.82 10.34
N LEU A 2 2.06 -3.88 9.14
CA LEU A 2 1.94 -2.79 8.19
C LEU A 2 0.46 -2.54 7.93
N PHE A 3 0.00 -1.31 8.17
CA PHE A 3 -1.30 -0.82 7.74
C PHE A 3 -1.08 0.10 6.57
N PHE A 4 -1.85 -0.02 5.48
CA PHE A 4 -1.72 0.87 4.32
C PHE A 4 -3.09 1.40 3.90
N ASP A 5 -3.09 2.58 3.29
CA ASP A 5 -4.26 3.23 2.71
C ASP A 5 -3.82 4.18 1.58
N GLY A 6 -4.55 4.13 0.47
CA GLY A 6 -4.38 4.98 -0.69
C GLY A 6 -5.51 5.99 -0.82
N SER A 7 -5.19 7.20 -1.27
CA SER A 7 -6.20 8.22 -1.54
C SER A 7 -6.02 8.83 -2.91
N LYS A 8 -7.14 9.19 -3.54
CA LYS A 8 -7.16 9.95 -4.79
C LYS A 8 -7.91 11.27 -4.57
N PHE A 9 -7.30 12.36 -5.01
CA PHE A 9 -7.92 13.69 -5.09
C PHE A 9 -7.87 14.22 -6.53
N GLN A 10 -8.51 15.37 -6.81
CA GLN A 10 -8.50 15.97 -8.15
C GLN A 10 -7.10 16.35 -8.65
N GLN A 11 -6.17 16.68 -7.75
CA GLN A 11 -4.83 17.17 -8.07
C GLN A 11 -3.72 16.13 -7.85
N GLY A 12 -4.06 14.84 -7.76
CA GLY A 12 -3.12 13.74 -7.54
C GLY A 12 -3.59 12.77 -6.46
N GLY A 13 -2.71 11.85 -6.08
CA GLY A 13 -2.96 10.87 -5.04
C GLY A 13 -2.17 11.11 -3.76
N GLY A 14 -2.55 10.41 -2.72
CA GLY A 14 -1.80 10.31 -1.47
C GLY A 14 -1.64 8.85 -1.08
N VAL A 15 -0.51 8.55 -0.48
CA VAL A 15 -0.19 7.27 0.14
C VAL A 15 -0.07 7.49 1.64
N GLY A 16 -0.68 6.60 2.41
CA GLY A 16 -0.49 6.49 3.85
C GLY A 16 -0.14 5.06 4.24
N PHE A 17 0.83 4.88 5.14
CA PHE A 17 1.01 3.60 5.81
C PHE A 17 1.56 3.78 7.22
N VAL A 18 1.30 2.81 8.09
CA VAL A 18 1.76 2.77 9.47
C VAL A 18 2.47 1.47 9.73
N MET A 19 3.73 1.54 10.17
CA MET A 19 4.47 0.39 10.65
C MET A 19 4.40 0.30 12.17
N ILE A 20 4.02 -0.88 12.67
CA ILE A 20 3.98 -1.17 14.10
C ILE A 20 4.95 -2.33 14.37
N PRO A 21 6.13 -2.07 14.94
CA PRO A 21 7.03 -3.12 15.37
C PRO A 21 6.49 -3.86 16.60
N PRO A 22 6.96 -5.09 16.87
CA PRO A 22 6.50 -5.86 18.02
C PRO A 22 6.87 -5.22 19.37
N TRP A 23 7.91 -4.39 19.41
CA TRP A 23 8.34 -3.66 20.61
C TRP A 23 7.61 -2.32 20.84
N GLY A 24 6.62 -1.97 20.00
CA GLY A 24 5.71 -0.87 20.31
C GLY A 24 5.55 0.15 19.19
N ALA A 25 5.96 1.39 19.45
CA ALA A 25 5.44 2.62 18.85
C ALA A 25 5.18 2.56 17.33
N SER A 26 4.00 3.03 16.93
CA SER A 26 3.60 3.19 15.54
C SER A 26 4.44 4.26 14.84
N ILE A 27 4.90 3.95 13.63
CA ILE A 27 5.68 4.84 12.78
C ILE A 27 4.82 5.16 11.55
N PRO A 28 4.15 6.33 11.49
CA PRO A 28 3.33 6.72 10.35
C PRO A 28 4.19 7.30 9.23
N PHE A 29 3.77 7.03 7.99
CA PHE A 29 4.37 7.55 6.77
C PHE A 29 3.28 8.05 5.85
N THR A 30 3.55 9.18 5.20
CA THR A 30 2.68 9.73 4.17
C THR A 30 3.51 10.21 2.98
N HIS A 31 2.97 10.06 1.78
CA HIS A 31 3.61 10.54 0.57
C HIS A 31 2.56 11.07 -0.41
N LYS A 32 2.84 12.22 -1.04
CA LYS A 32 1.98 12.73 -2.11
C LYS A 32 2.45 12.15 -3.44
N LEU A 33 1.55 11.51 -4.18
CA LEU A 33 1.82 11.06 -5.54
C LEU A 33 1.75 12.27 -6.47
N ASN A 34 2.86 12.56 -7.15
CA ASN A 34 2.98 13.68 -8.09
C ASN A 34 2.59 13.29 -9.53
N PHE A 35 1.77 12.26 -9.70
CA PHE A 35 1.27 11.77 -10.96
C PHE A 35 -0.24 11.49 -10.88
N GLU A 36 -0.91 11.43 -12.04
CA GLU A 36 -2.31 11.05 -12.09
C GLU A 36 -2.48 9.56 -11.74
N CYS A 37 -3.33 9.28 -10.76
CA CYS A 37 -3.62 7.93 -10.31
C CYS A 37 -5.12 7.74 -10.08
N THR A 38 -5.56 6.49 -10.19
CA THR A 38 -6.88 6.06 -9.69
C THR A 38 -6.79 5.77 -8.19
N ASN A 39 -7.93 5.52 -7.53
CA ASN A 39 -7.91 5.13 -6.12
C ASN A 39 -7.14 3.81 -5.92
N ASN A 40 -7.45 2.80 -6.74
CA ASN A 40 -6.78 1.49 -6.66
C ASN A 40 -5.27 1.58 -6.92
N MET A 41 -4.81 2.51 -7.77
CA MET A 41 -3.38 2.75 -7.95
C MET A 41 -2.75 3.35 -6.68
N ALA A 42 -3.41 4.31 -6.03
CA ALA A 42 -2.91 4.89 -4.79
C ALA A 42 -2.80 3.84 -3.67
N GLU A 43 -3.76 2.91 -3.61
CA GLU A 43 -3.77 1.78 -2.66
C GLU A 43 -2.60 0.82 -2.92
N TYR A 44 -2.37 0.46 -4.19
CA TYR A 44 -1.22 -0.34 -4.58
C TYR A 44 0.11 0.34 -4.25
N GLU A 45 0.24 1.64 -4.54
CA GLU A 45 1.43 2.42 -4.21
C GLU A 45 1.66 2.48 -2.70
N ALA A 46 0.59 2.57 -1.89
CA ALA A 46 0.69 2.54 -0.45
C ALA A 46 1.22 1.20 0.08
N LEU A 47 0.72 0.09 -0.46
CA LEU A 47 1.23 -1.23 -0.16
C LEU A 47 2.69 -1.40 -0.59
N VAL A 48 3.05 -1.02 -1.82
CA VAL A 48 4.40 -1.16 -2.37
C VAL A 48 5.41 -0.34 -1.57
N LEU A 49 5.13 0.93 -1.29
CA LEU A 49 6.01 1.80 -0.51
C LEU A 49 6.16 1.30 0.94
N GLY A 50 5.07 0.80 1.53
CA GLY A 50 5.09 0.19 2.86
C GLY A 50 5.98 -1.05 2.92
N LEU A 51 5.88 -1.93 1.92
CA LEU A 51 6.73 -3.12 1.79
C LEU A 51 8.21 -2.77 1.57
N GLN A 52 8.50 -1.82 0.69
CA GLN A 52 9.87 -1.33 0.48
C GLN A 52 10.47 -0.77 1.77
N ASN A 53 9.70 -0.02 2.54
CA ASN A 53 10.14 0.49 3.84
C ASN A 53 10.41 -0.65 4.84
N ALA A 54 9.53 -1.65 4.91
CA ALA A 54 9.72 -2.80 5.77
C ALA A 54 11.02 -3.56 5.44
N ILE A 55 11.31 -3.76 4.15
CA ILE A 55 12.56 -4.38 3.68
C ILE A 55 13.77 -3.54 4.08
N ASN A 56 13.73 -2.22 3.87
CA ASN A 56 14.82 -1.31 4.24
C ASN A 56 15.12 -1.30 5.74
N LEU A 57 14.10 -1.57 6.58
CA LEU A 57 14.24 -1.71 8.02
C LEU A 57 14.68 -3.12 8.47
N GLY A 58 14.97 -4.03 7.53
CA GLY A 58 15.41 -5.40 7.83
C GLY A 58 14.27 -6.30 8.32
N THR A 59 13.01 -5.99 7.97
CA THR A 59 11.87 -6.82 8.35
C THR A 59 11.78 -8.06 7.49
N HIS A 60 11.86 -9.24 8.10
CA HIS A 60 11.74 -10.53 7.40
C HIS A 60 10.32 -11.11 7.39
N HIS A 61 9.50 -10.74 8.38
CA HIS A 61 8.12 -11.19 8.51
C HIS A 61 7.22 -10.01 8.86
N ILE A 62 6.11 -9.85 8.15
CA ILE A 62 5.19 -8.74 8.36
C ILE A 62 3.75 -9.16 8.08
N ASP A 63 2.86 -8.83 9.02
CA ASP A 63 1.41 -8.89 8.80
C ASP A 63 0.97 -7.59 8.14
N ILE A 64 0.22 -7.69 7.04
CA ILE A 64 -0.23 -6.56 6.22
C ILE A 64 -1.75 -6.42 6.35
N PHE A 65 -2.21 -5.19 6.54
CA PHE A 65 -3.61 -4.83 6.70
C PHE A 65 -3.93 -3.66 5.78
N GLY A 66 -4.99 -3.79 5.00
CA GLY A 66 -5.60 -2.73 4.19
C GLY A 66 -7.11 -2.91 4.19
N ASP A 67 -7.84 -1.84 3.92
CA ASP A 67 -9.31 -1.83 3.84
C ASP A 67 -9.83 -2.16 2.43
N SER A 68 -8.98 -2.08 1.41
CA SER A 68 -9.34 -2.41 0.03
C SER A 68 -9.40 -3.92 -0.23
N GLU A 69 -10.61 -4.49 -0.18
CA GLU A 69 -10.87 -5.90 -0.50
C GLU A 69 -10.28 -6.32 -1.87
N LEU A 70 -10.41 -5.46 -2.88
CA LEU A 70 -9.88 -5.72 -4.22
C LEU A 70 -8.37 -6.01 -4.18
N ILE A 71 -7.60 -5.15 -3.51
CA ILE A 71 -6.14 -5.22 -3.46
C ILE A 71 -5.72 -6.43 -2.64
N ILE A 72 -6.36 -6.66 -1.49
CA ILE A 72 -6.11 -7.84 -0.65
C ILE A 72 -6.36 -9.13 -1.44
N ASN A 73 -7.47 -9.23 -2.16
CA ASN A 73 -7.80 -10.43 -2.93
C ASN A 73 -6.91 -10.59 -4.18
N GLN A 74 -6.45 -9.51 -4.80
CA GLN A 74 -5.50 -9.59 -5.93
C GLN A 74 -4.11 -10.04 -5.46
N VAL A 75 -3.59 -9.48 -4.37
CA VAL A 75 -2.26 -9.83 -3.83
C VAL A 75 -2.24 -11.25 -3.27
N THR A 76 -3.35 -11.73 -2.71
CA THR A 76 -3.48 -13.12 -2.23
C THR A 76 -3.83 -14.12 -3.34
N GLY A 77 -4.01 -13.66 -4.59
CA GLY A 77 -4.29 -14.51 -5.75
C GLY A 77 -5.73 -15.02 -5.84
N VAL A 78 -6.64 -14.55 -4.97
CA VAL A 78 -8.07 -14.86 -5.01
C VAL A 78 -8.72 -14.22 -6.24
N TYR A 79 -8.34 -12.98 -6.56
CA TYR A 79 -8.82 -12.25 -7.74
C TYR A 79 -7.73 -12.12 -8.79
N GLN A 80 -8.07 -12.48 -10.03
CA GLN A 80 -7.22 -12.19 -11.17
C GLN A 80 -7.37 -10.71 -11.58
N CYS A 81 -6.26 -9.99 -11.68
CA CYS A 81 -6.25 -8.63 -12.23
C CYS A 81 -6.38 -8.67 -13.76
N LYS A 82 -7.44 -8.07 -14.31
CA LYS A 82 -7.69 -7.94 -15.76
C LYS A 82 -7.50 -6.51 -16.28
N ASN A 83 -7.15 -5.58 -15.41
CA ASN A 83 -6.98 -4.18 -15.78
C ASN A 83 -5.51 -3.97 -16.18
N ASP A 84 -5.26 -3.56 -17.42
CA ASP A 84 -3.90 -3.39 -17.98
C ASP A 84 -3.02 -2.41 -17.20
N ILE A 85 -3.61 -1.43 -16.53
CA ILE A 85 -2.88 -0.47 -15.69
C ILE A 85 -2.47 -1.13 -14.38
N LEU A 86 -3.40 -1.85 -13.74
CA LEU A 86 -3.16 -2.49 -12.45
C LEU A 86 -2.32 -3.77 -12.55
N GLN A 87 -2.25 -4.42 -13.73
CA GLN A 87 -1.37 -5.56 -13.98
C GLN A 87 0.13 -5.22 -13.93
N LYS A 88 0.48 -3.94 -13.83
CA LYS A 88 1.87 -3.49 -13.66
C LYS A 88 2.38 -3.66 -12.22
N TYR A 89 1.47 -3.88 -11.26
CA TYR A 89 1.77 -4.20 -9.87
C TYR A 89 1.77 -5.71 -9.67
#